data_AF-A0A433BHQ5-F1
#
_entry.id   AF-A0A433BHQ5-F1
#
_cell.length_a   1.000
_cell.length_b   1.000
_cell.length_c   1.000
_cell.angle_alpha   90.00
_cell.angle_beta   90.00
_cell.angle_gamma   90.00
#
_symmetry.space_group_name_H-M   'P 1'
#
loop_
_entity.id
_entity.type
_entity.pdbx_description
1 polymer ?
#
loop_
_entity_poly.entity_id
_entity_poly.type
_entity_poly.pdbx_seq_one_letter_code
_entity_poly.pdbx_strand_id
1 'polypeptide(L)'
;MPEALSNLNPALLLTSVFALALVASVLLRLWLSSRQIRHVVQHRGSVPAAFADNISLAAHQKAADYTVAKSQVGMLELAWSTATLMAWTLLGGLDTLNQALLSWLGGGMVQQLALLTGFVLIGGLLDLPFSLYQTFVIEERFGFNKMTWRLWLGDLLKSSLLGLLIGLPLASLILWLMGSTGRFWWLWAWGSWMGFSLLMMVIFPTFIAPLFNKFQPLEDEALKTRVTALMQRCGFSAKGLFVMDGSRRSAHGNAYFTGFGAAKRVVFFDTLLNKLSPDEVDAVLAHELGHFKHRHILKRLVGVFGFSLAGFALLGWVSGQVWFFAGLGVQPSLTGANDALALLLFMLVVPVFSFFVSPLMASMSRRHEFEADAYAVAQTDGHALSSALLKLYEDNASTLTPDPVFANFYYSHPPASERLVRLGT
;
A
#
# COMPACT_ATOMS: atom_id res chain seq x y z
N MET A 1 -14.58 18.68 -36.11
CA MET A 1 -14.26 17.79 -34.97
C MET A 1 -15.15 17.95 -33.72
N PRO A 2 -15.92 19.04 -33.47
CA PRO A 2 -16.84 19.11 -32.32
C PRO A 2 -18.15 18.33 -32.49
N GLU A 3 -18.74 18.28 -33.69
CA GLU A 3 -20.04 17.60 -33.94
C GLU A 3 -19.97 16.07 -33.93
N ALA A 4 -18.80 15.48 -34.15
CA ALA A 4 -18.65 14.02 -34.13
C ALA A 4 -18.67 13.44 -32.70
N LEU A 5 -18.34 14.24 -31.69
CA LEU A 5 -18.32 13.81 -30.29
C LEU A 5 -19.70 13.95 -29.61
N SER A 6 -20.59 14.82 -30.11
CA SER A 6 -21.91 15.05 -29.50
C SER A 6 -22.94 13.95 -29.76
N ASN A 7 -22.65 13.00 -30.66
CA ASN A 7 -23.55 11.88 -31.01
C ASN A 7 -23.10 10.52 -30.46
N LEU A 8 -22.03 10.46 -29.65
CA LEU A 8 -21.56 9.21 -29.09
C LEU A 8 -22.39 8.80 -27.87
N ASN A 9 -22.84 7.55 -27.85
CA ASN A 9 -23.50 6.95 -26.68
C ASN A 9 -22.57 7.11 -25.45
N PRO A 10 -23.01 7.79 -24.37
CA PRO A 10 -22.16 8.04 -23.20
C PRO A 10 -21.58 6.77 -22.56
N ALA A 11 -22.32 5.65 -22.61
CA ALA A 11 -21.84 4.37 -22.12
C ALA A 11 -20.68 3.84 -22.97
N LEU A 12 -20.82 3.91 -24.30
CA LEU A 12 -19.76 3.50 -25.24
C LEU A 12 -18.52 4.40 -25.11
N LEU A 13 -18.71 5.69 -24.87
CA LEU A 13 -17.61 6.62 -24.60
C LEU A 13 -16.86 6.21 -23.33
N LEU A 14 -17.58 5.94 -22.23
CA LEU A 14 -16.96 5.45 -21.00
C LEU A 14 -16.21 4.14 -21.22
N THR A 15 -16.82 3.15 -21.88
CA THR A 15 -16.18 1.86 -22.20
C THR A 15 -14.87 2.09 -22.96
N SER A 16 -14.90 2.96 -23.97
CA SER A 16 -13.74 3.26 -24.81
C SER A 16 -12.64 3.95 -24.00
N VAL A 17 -12.97 4.95 -23.20
CA VAL A 17 -12.02 5.66 -22.34
C VAL A 17 -11.41 4.73 -21.29
N PHE A 18 -12.24 3.90 -20.65
CA PHE A 18 -11.79 2.92 -19.66
C PHE A 18 -10.86 1.88 -20.30
N ALA A 19 -11.24 1.29 -21.44
CA ALA A 19 -10.42 0.32 -22.15
C ALA A 19 -9.08 0.92 -22.62
N LEU A 20 -9.09 2.14 -23.17
CA LEU A 20 -7.86 2.84 -23.57
C LEU A 20 -6.96 3.12 -22.36
N ALA A 21 -7.52 3.62 -21.25
CA ALA A 21 -6.77 3.87 -20.03
C ALA A 21 -6.19 2.58 -19.44
N LEU A 22 -6.96 1.49 -19.45
CA LEU A 22 -6.52 0.16 -19.01
C LEU A 22 -5.35 -0.33 -19.85
N VAL A 23 -5.50 -0.35 -21.18
CA VAL A 23 -4.42 -0.76 -22.10
C VAL A 23 -3.18 0.11 -21.92
N ALA A 24 -3.33 1.44 -21.87
CA ALA A 24 -2.22 2.36 -21.66
C ALA A 24 -1.51 2.10 -20.32
N SER A 25 -2.28 1.86 -19.25
CA SER A 25 -1.74 1.57 -17.93
C SER A 25 -0.97 0.24 -17.90
N VAL A 26 -1.50 -0.80 -18.53
CA VAL A 26 -0.89 -2.14 -18.60
C VAL A 26 0.40 -2.09 -19.43
N LEU A 27 0.36 -1.45 -20.61
CA LEU A 27 1.54 -1.30 -21.46
C LEU A 27 2.64 -0.50 -20.75
N LEU A 28 2.28 0.60 -20.07
CA LEU A 28 3.23 1.40 -19.32
C LEU A 28 3.84 0.61 -18.16
N ARG A 29 3.04 -0.14 -17.39
CA ARG A 29 3.52 -1.00 -16.30
C ARG A 29 4.46 -2.10 -16.82
N LEU A 30 4.09 -2.79 -17.89
CA LEU A 30 4.93 -3.83 -18.51
C LEU A 30 6.24 -3.24 -19.04
N TRP A 31 6.19 -2.08 -19.67
CA TRP A 31 7.38 -1.37 -20.15
C TRP A 31 8.30 -0.97 -19.00
N LEU A 32 7.76 -0.35 -17.93
CA LEU A 32 8.51 0.04 -16.74
C LEU A 32 9.16 -1.18 -16.07
N SER A 33 8.41 -2.26 -15.82
CA SER A 33 8.95 -3.50 -15.24
C SER A 33 10.02 -4.14 -16.14
N SER A 34 9.83 -4.13 -17.46
CA SER A 34 10.82 -4.64 -18.41
C SER A 34 12.10 -3.78 -18.46
N ARG A 35 11.98 -2.46 -18.26
CA ARG A 35 13.16 -1.59 -18.08
C ARG A 35 13.91 -1.93 -16.81
N GLN A 36 13.19 -2.04 -15.69
CA GLN A 36 13.76 -2.38 -14.39
C GLN A 36 14.55 -3.69 -14.45
N ILE A 37 13.94 -4.76 -15.00
CA ILE A 37 14.60 -6.06 -15.15
C ILE A 37 15.88 -5.93 -15.99
N ARG A 38 15.79 -5.32 -17.18
CA ARG A 38 16.96 -5.17 -18.07
C ARG A 38 18.08 -4.37 -17.41
N HIS A 39 17.74 -3.25 -16.77
CA HIS A 39 18.71 -2.39 -16.10
C HIS A 39 19.41 -3.13 -14.94
N VAL A 40 18.65 -3.82 -14.10
CA VAL A 40 19.19 -4.59 -12.98
C VAL A 40 20.09 -5.73 -13.46
N VAL A 41 19.67 -6.49 -14.49
CA VAL A 41 20.46 -7.58 -15.06
C VAL A 41 21.77 -7.06 -15.66
N GLN A 42 21.74 -5.94 -16.40
CA GLN A 42 22.94 -5.33 -16.99
C GLN A 42 23.98 -4.93 -15.93
N HIS A 43 23.53 -4.51 -14.75
CA HIS A 43 24.42 -4.08 -13.66
C HIS A 43 24.66 -5.16 -12.60
N ARG A 44 24.20 -6.40 -12.81
CA ARG A 44 24.34 -7.51 -11.86
C ARG A 44 25.80 -7.91 -11.64
N GLY A 45 26.66 -7.74 -12.65
CA GLY A 45 28.04 -8.24 -12.66
C GLY A 45 29.04 -7.45 -11.80
N SER A 46 28.68 -6.25 -11.35
CA SER A 46 29.57 -5.37 -10.60
C SER A 46 28.80 -4.57 -9.56
N VAL A 47 29.33 -4.51 -8.34
CA VAL A 47 28.80 -3.64 -7.29
C VAL A 47 29.07 -2.18 -7.68
N PRO A 48 28.10 -1.26 -7.59
CA PRO A 48 28.36 0.15 -7.89
C PRO A 48 29.36 0.74 -6.88
N ALA A 49 30.20 1.67 -7.33
CA ALA A 49 31.33 2.20 -6.55
C ALA A 49 30.93 2.69 -5.13
N ALA A 50 29.79 3.35 -5.00
CA ALA A 50 29.27 3.85 -3.72
C ALA A 50 28.95 2.75 -2.68
N PHE A 51 28.93 1.48 -3.09
CA PHE A 51 28.59 0.34 -2.24
C PHE A 51 29.71 -0.72 -2.17
N ALA A 52 30.78 -0.56 -2.96
CA ALA A 52 31.77 -1.60 -3.19
C ALA A 52 32.54 -2.01 -1.92
N ASP A 53 32.70 -1.07 -0.98
CA ASP A 53 33.43 -1.30 0.27
C ASP A 53 32.59 -2.01 1.34
N ASN A 54 31.26 -1.95 1.23
CA ASN A 54 30.34 -2.45 2.25
C ASN A 54 29.51 -3.65 1.81
N ILE A 55 29.24 -3.78 0.50
CA ILE A 55 28.35 -4.82 -0.03
C ILE A 55 29.13 -5.76 -0.94
N SER A 56 29.13 -7.04 -0.59
CA SER A 56 29.77 -8.06 -1.41
C SER A 56 29.09 -8.23 -2.77
N LEU A 57 29.85 -8.67 -3.77
CA LEU A 57 29.28 -9.00 -5.09
C LEU A 57 28.17 -10.05 -5.00
N ALA A 58 28.31 -11.04 -4.11
CA ALA A 58 27.30 -12.06 -3.89
C ALA A 58 25.98 -11.48 -3.35
N ALA A 59 26.05 -10.54 -2.39
CA ALA A 59 24.88 -9.86 -1.86
C ALA A 59 24.19 -8.99 -2.92
N HIS A 60 24.95 -8.24 -3.72
CA HIS A 60 24.42 -7.47 -4.86
C HIS A 60 23.74 -8.37 -5.91
N GLN A 61 24.37 -9.49 -6.26
CA GLN A 61 23.78 -10.47 -7.17
C GLN A 61 22.49 -11.07 -6.62
N LYS A 62 22.42 -11.37 -5.32
CA LYS A 62 21.21 -11.82 -4.65
C LYS A 62 20.09 -10.76 -4.75
N ALA A 63 20.40 -9.49 -4.51
CA ALA A 63 19.45 -8.39 -4.62
C ALA A 63 18.94 -8.20 -6.07
N ALA A 64 19.84 -8.32 -7.05
CA ALA A 64 19.48 -8.28 -8.46
C ALA A 64 18.55 -9.44 -8.83
N ASP A 65 18.89 -10.67 -8.46
CA ASP A 65 18.09 -11.87 -8.75
C ASP A 65 16.73 -11.83 -8.06
N TYR A 66 16.67 -11.35 -6.81
CA TYR A 66 15.42 -11.16 -6.07
C TYR A 66 14.52 -10.14 -6.77
N THR A 67 15.08 -8.99 -7.15
CA THR A 67 14.36 -7.94 -7.88
C THR A 67 13.80 -8.46 -9.21
N VAL A 68 14.59 -9.23 -9.95
CA VAL A 68 14.17 -9.82 -11.23
C VAL A 68 13.05 -10.83 -11.01
N ALA A 69 13.21 -11.77 -10.08
CA ALA A 69 12.20 -12.80 -9.78
C ALA A 69 10.87 -12.17 -9.36
N LYS A 70 10.91 -11.19 -8.46
CA LYS A 70 9.71 -10.45 -8.00
C LYS A 70 9.05 -9.67 -9.14
N SER A 71 9.84 -9.02 -10.00
CA SER A 71 9.32 -8.27 -11.14
C SER A 71 8.66 -9.19 -12.19
N GLN A 72 9.21 -10.38 -12.42
CA GLN A 72 8.64 -11.38 -13.34
C GLN A 72 7.29 -11.88 -12.84
N VAL A 73 7.18 -12.25 -11.56
CA VAL A 73 5.90 -12.64 -10.95
C VAL A 73 4.91 -11.48 -10.97
N GLY A 74 5.36 -10.27 -10.64
CA GLY A 74 4.52 -9.08 -10.68
C GLY A 74 3.94 -8.76 -12.07
N MET A 75 4.64 -9.11 -13.16
CA MET A 75 4.09 -9.00 -14.51
C MET A 75 3.01 -10.04 -14.81
N LEU A 76 3.14 -11.27 -14.27
CA LEU A 76 2.09 -12.29 -14.37
C LEU A 76 0.86 -11.90 -13.55
N GLU A 77 1.06 -11.39 -12.34
CA GLU A 77 0.00 -10.83 -11.49
C GLU A 77 -0.70 -9.65 -12.16
N LEU A 78 0.04 -8.79 -12.87
CA LEU A 78 -0.55 -7.71 -13.65
C LEU A 78 -1.46 -8.26 -14.77
N ALA A 79 -1.01 -9.28 -15.50
CA ALA A 79 -1.82 -9.89 -16.54
C ALA A 79 -3.09 -10.54 -15.96
N TRP A 80 -2.95 -11.26 -14.85
CA TRP A 80 -4.06 -11.89 -14.13
C TRP A 80 -5.06 -10.85 -13.60
N SER A 81 -4.58 -9.84 -12.87
CA SER A 81 -5.43 -8.78 -12.33
C SER A 81 -6.13 -7.95 -13.41
N THR A 82 -5.49 -7.77 -14.58
CA THR A 82 -6.12 -7.16 -15.75
C THR A 82 -7.24 -8.05 -16.28
N ALA A 83 -7.00 -9.35 -16.41
CA ALA A 83 -8.00 -10.31 -16.86
C ALA A 83 -9.19 -10.40 -15.88
N THR A 84 -8.94 -10.42 -14.57
CA THR A 84 -10.01 -10.44 -13.56
C THR A 84 -10.77 -9.11 -13.54
N LEU A 85 -10.11 -7.97 -13.70
CA LEU A 85 -10.76 -6.67 -13.85
C LEU A 85 -11.69 -6.64 -15.06
N MET A 86 -11.22 -7.13 -16.21
CA MET A 86 -12.06 -7.25 -17.41
C MET A 86 -13.22 -8.23 -17.20
N ALA A 87 -12.96 -9.36 -16.52
CA ALA A 87 -13.98 -10.35 -16.17
C ALA A 87 -15.09 -9.73 -15.31
N TRP A 88 -14.72 -8.98 -14.27
CA TRP A 88 -15.69 -8.30 -13.40
C TRP A 88 -16.45 -7.18 -14.10
N THR A 89 -15.80 -6.45 -15.00
CA THR A 89 -16.40 -5.28 -15.67
C THR A 89 -16.94 -5.65 -17.06
N LEU A 90 -16.15 -5.46 -18.11
CA LEU A 90 -16.58 -5.52 -19.51
C LEU A 90 -17.13 -6.88 -19.95
N LEU A 91 -16.79 -7.97 -19.26
CA LEU A 91 -17.32 -9.31 -19.53
C LEU A 91 -18.53 -9.68 -18.65
N GLY A 92 -19.04 -8.74 -17.84
CA GLY A 92 -20.30 -8.90 -17.11
C GLY A 92 -20.25 -9.80 -15.88
N GLY A 93 -19.07 -10.12 -15.35
CA GLY A 93 -18.93 -10.98 -14.16
C GLY A 93 -19.59 -10.38 -12.92
N LEU A 94 -19.48 -9.06 -12.73
CA LEU A 94 -20.12 -8.39 -11.60
C LEU A 94 -21.65 -8.34 -11.76
N ASP A 95 -22.12 -8.12 -12.99
CA ASP A 95 -23.55 -8.18 -13.31
C ASP A 95 -24.11 -9.58 -13.02
N THR A 96 -23.43 -10.62 -13.50
CA THR A 96 -23.82 -12.02 -13.30
C THR A 96 -23.95 -12.35 -11.80
N LEU A 97 -22.95 -11.97 -10.99
CA LEU A 97 -23.01 -12.16 -9.55
C LEU A 97 -24.18 -11.39 -8.91
N ASN A 98 -24.38 -10.14 -9.32
CA ASN A 98 -25.47 -9.31 -8.82
C ASN A 98 -26.84 -9.89 -9.16
N GLN A 99 -27.08 -10.30 -10.41
CA GLN A 99 -28.34 -10.89 -10.85
C GLN A 99 -28.61 -12.23 -10.16
N ALA A 100 -27.60 -13.08 -9.98
CA ALA A 100 -27.73 -14.32 -9.24
C ALA A 100 -28.18 -14.06 -7.80
N LEU A 101 -27.53 -13.13 -7.10
CA LEU A 101 -27.91 -12.77 -5.73
C LEU A 101 -29.28 -12.11 -5.65
N LEU A 102 -29.66 -11.27 -6.62
CA LEU A 102 -31.01 -10.70 -6.71
C LEU A 102 -32.07 -11.79 -6.86
N SER A 103 -31.81 -12.81 -7.68
CA SER A 103 -32.74 -13.92 -7.87
C SER A 103 -32.94 -14.78 -6.62
N TRP A 104 -31.92 -14.88 -5.76
CA TRP A 104 -31.96 -15.71 -4.55
C TRP A 104 -32.43 -14.96 -3.30
N LEU A 105 -32.01 -13.70 -3.14
CA LEU A 105 -32.21 -12.93 -1.92
C LEU A 105 -33.24 -11.80 -2.08
N GLY A 106 -33.66 -11.50 -3.31
CA GLY A 106 -34.41 -10.30 -3.64
C GLY A 106 -33.55 -9.03 -3.61
N GLY A 107 -34.17 -7.88 -3.87
CA GLY A 107 -33.51 -6.58 -3.78
C GLY A 107 -33.49 -6.03 -2.34
N GLY A 108 -32.39 -5.40 -1.94
CA GLY A 108 -32.29 -4.71 -0.65
C GLY A 108 -30.91 -4.82 0.00
N MET A 109 -30.80 -4.39 1.25
CA MET A 109 -29.52 -4.32 1.98
C MET A 109 -28.79 -5.67 2.06
N VAL A 110 -29.53 -6.76 2.31
CA VAL A 110 -28.94 -8.10 2.44
C VAL A 110 -28.26 -8.53 1.14
N GLN A 111 -28.92 -8.31 0.00
CA GLN A 111 -28.35 -8.62 -1.32
C GLN A 111 -27.12 -7.77 -1.61
N GLN A 112 -27.16 -6.48 -1.30
CA GLN A 112 -26.03 -5.56 -1.50
C GLN A 112 -24.80 -5.95 -0.66
N LEU A 113 -25.01 -6.33 0.61
CA LEU A 113 -23.93 -6.83 1.46
C LEU A 113 -23.40 -8.19 0.98
N ALA A 114 -24.30 -9.08 0.53
CA ALA A 114 -23.91 -10.36 -0.06
C ALA A 114 -23.08 -10.15 -1.34
N LEU A 115 -23.40 -9.14 -2.15
CA LEU A 115 -22.64 -8.78 -3.35
C LEU A 115 -21.23 -8.29 -3.00
N LEU A 116 -21.10 -7.34 -2.07
CA LEU A 116 -19.78 -6.87 -1.60
C LEU A 116 -18.95 -8.03 -1.03
N THR A 117 -19.56 -8.86 -0.20
CA THR A 117 -18.90 -10.02 0.43
C THR A 117 -18.49 -11.05 -0.61
N GLY A 118 -19.39 -11.41 -1.52
CA GLY A 118 -19.12 -12.37 -2.60
C GLY A 118 -17.99 -11.90 -3.50
N PHE A 119 -18.00 -10.63 -3.91
CA PHE A 119 -16.92 -10.04 -4.70
C PHE A 119 -15.57 -10.15 -3.98
N VAL A 120 -15.49 -9.76 -2.69
CA VAL A 120 -14.25 -9.83 -1.90
C VAL A 120 -13.78 -11.26 -1.71
N LEU A 121 -14.67 -12.20 -1.39
CA LEU A 121 -14.31 -13.60 -1.16
C LEU A 121 -13.84 -14.27 -2.46
N ILE A 122 -14.54 -14.04 -3.58
CA ILE A 122 -14.12 -14.57 -4.89
C ILE A 122 -12.78 -13.97 -5.29
N GLY A 123 -12.59 -12.65 -5.16
CA GLY A 123 -11.32 -11.99 -5.43
C GLY A 123 -10.18 -12.55 -4.58
N GLY A 124 -10.38 -12.71 -3.27
CA GLY A 124 -9.38 -13.29 -2.37
C GLY A 124 -9.02 -14.74 -2.71
N LEU A 125 -9.98 -15.55 -3.18
CA LEU A 125 -9.71 -16.90 -3.67
C LEU A 125 -8.91 -16.90 -4.98
N LEU A 126 -9.20 -15.98 -5.89
CA LEU A 126 -8.47 -15.83 -7.16
C LEU A 126 -7.02 -15.37 -6.95
N ASP A 127 -6.77 -14.54 -5.92
CA ASP A 127 -5.44 -14.03 -5.60
C ASP A 127 -4.62 -14.98 -4.70
N LEU A 128 -5.28 -15.97 -4.10
CA LEU A 128 -4.65 -16.94 -3.17
C LEU A 128 -3.42 -17.66 -3.75
N PRO A 129 -3.44 -18.15 -5.01
CA PRO A 129 -2.27 -18.82 -5.59
C PRO A 129 -1.04 -17.93 -5.67
N PHE A 130 -1.23 -16.64 -5.98
CA PHE A 130 -0.14 -15.66 -6.05
C PHE A 130 0.42 -15.36 -4.66
N SER A 131 -0.44 -15.18 -3.66
CA SER A 131 0.00 -15.02 -2.27
C SER A 131 0.86 -16.20 -1.81
N LEU A 132 0.41 -17.43 -2.09
CA LEU A 132 1.15 -18.64 -1.75
C LEU A 132 2.49 -18.73 -2.49
N TYR A 133 2.50 -18.42 -3.78
CA TYR A 133 3.72 -18.46 -4.58
C TYR A 133 4.73 -17.40 -4.13
N GLN A 134 4.29 -16.18 -3.83
CA GLN A 134 5.16 -15.14 -3.30
C GLN A 134 5.77 -15.57 -1.96
N THR A 135 4.96 -16.03 -1.00
CA THR A 135 5.45 -16.37 0.35
C THR A 135 6.31 -17.64 0.37
N PHE A 136 5.83 -18.74 -0.22
CA PHE A 136 6.45 -20.06 -0.05
C PHE A 136 7.39 -20.46 -1.19
N VAL A 137 7.46 -19.68 -2.29
CA VAL A 137 8.40 -19.93 -3.39
C VAL A 137 9.39 -18.79 -3.53
N ILE A 138 8.91 -17.55 -3.73
CA ILE A 138 9.81 -16.41 -3.94
C ILE A 138 10.54 -16.05 -2.65
N GLU A 139 9.83 -15.69 -1.58
CA GLU A 139 10.47 -15.28 -0.31
C GLU A 139 11.30 -16.42 0.30
N GLU A 140 10.86 -17.67 0.18
CA GLU A 140 11.62 -18.86 0.62
C GLU A 140 12.93 -19.04 -0.16
N ARG A 141 12.89 -18.90 -1.50
CA ARG A 141 14.08 -19.03 -2.36
C ARG A 141 15.20 -18.05 -1.97
N PHE A 142 14.85 -16.86 -1.48
CA PHE A 142 15.82 -15.85 -1.05
C PHE A 142 16.09 -15.85 0.46
N GLY A 143 15.51 -16.81 1.21
CA GLY A 143 15.73 -17.02 2.63
C GLY A 143 14.98 -16.03 3.55
N PHE A 144 14.01 -15.30 3.01
CA PHE A 144 13.24 -14.28 3.72
C PHE A 144 12.01 -14.83 4.42
N ASN A 145 11.38 -15.86 3.86
CA ASN A 145 10.22 -16.47 4.49
C ASN A 145 10.59 -17.12 5.83
N LYS A 146 9.83 -16.79 6.87
CA LYS A 146 9.86 -17.46 8.18
C LYS A 146 8.48 -17.98 8.58
N MET A 147 7.47 -17.78 7.73
CA MET A 147 6.11 -18.24 7.98
C MET A 147 6.00 -19.75 7.76
N THR A 148 5.30 -20.40 8.69
CA THR A 148 4.82 -21.78 8.48
C THR A 148 3.44 -21.75 7.82
N TRP A 149 3.06 -22.82 7.13
CA TRP A 149 1.71 -22.95 6.53
C TRP A 149 0.59 -22.73 7.56
N ARG A 150 0.77 -23.24 8.79
CA ARG A 150 -0.21 -23.07 9.88
C ARG A 150 -0.35 -21.61 10.30
N LEU A 151 0.77 -20.88 10.41
CA LEU A 151 0.75 -19.46 10.73
C LEU A 151 0.10 -18.64 9.61
N TRP A 152 0.46 -18.93 8.36
CA TRP A 152 -0.10 -18.26 7.19
C TRP A 152 -1.62 -18.46 7.10
N LEU A 153 -2.11 -19.70 7.22
CA LEU A 153 -3.54 -19.98 7.20
C LEU A 153 -4.27 -19.35 8.40
N GLY A 154 -3.64 -19.38 9.58
CA GLY A 154 -4.17 -18.73 10.77
C GLY A 154 -4.31 -17.21 10.59
N ASP A 155 -3.32 -16.56 9.99
CA ASP A 155 -3.36 -15.13 9.69
C ASP A 155 -4.41 -14.81 8.61
N LEU A 156 -4.55 -15.65 7.58
CA LEU A 156 -5.60 -15.52 6.56
C LEU A 156 -7.01 -15.60 7.16
N LEU A 157 -7.27 -16.60 8.00
CA LEU A 157 -8.58 -16.77 8.65
C LEU A 157 -8.89 -15.63 9.62
N LYS A 158 -7.91 -15.23 10.45
CA LYS A 158 -8.07 -14.11 11.39
C LYS A 158 -8.30 -12.78 10.67
N SER A 159 -7.53 -12.48 9.63
CA SER A 159 -7.68 -11.25 8.85
C SER A 159 -9.00 -11.22 8.10
N SER A 160 -9.44 -12.34 7.52
CA SER A 160 -10.75 -12.49 6.88
C SER A 160 -11.89 -12.25 7.88
N LEU A 161 -11.83 -12.89 9.05
CA LEU A 161 -12.84 -12.71 10.10
C LEU A 161 -12.89 -11.26 10.59
N LEU A 162 -11.74 -10.65 10.87
CA LEU A 162 -11.68 -9.25 11.29
C LEU A 162 -12.19 -8.31 10.20
N GLY A 163 -11.85 -8.59 8.95
CA GLY A 163 -12.34 -7.86 7.78
C GLY A 163 -13.85 -7.93 7.66
N LEU A 164 -14.48 -9.09 7.91
CA LEU A 164 -15.93 -9.22 7.94
C LEU A 164 -16.55 -8.46 9.12
N LEU A 165 -15.99 -8.62 10.33
CA LEU A 165 -16.52 -8.02 11.56
C LEU A 165 -16.45 -6.48 11.55
N ILE A 166 -15.43 -5.90 10.92
CA ILE A 166 -15.27 -4.45 10.81
C ILE A 166 -15.88 -3.92 9.51
N GLY A 167 -15.65 -4.63 8.41
CA GLY A 167 -16.04 -4.22 7.07
C GLY A 167 -17.54 -4.27 6.83
N LEU A 168 -18.24 -5.32 7.30
CA LEU A 168 -19.70 -5.43 7.08
C LEU A 168 -20.50 -4.33 7.80
N PRO A 169 -20.24 -3.98 9.07
CA PRO A 169 -20.92 -2.85 9.70
C PRO A 169 -20.64 -1.53 8.99
N LEU A 170 -19.39 -1.29 8.58
CA LEU A 170 -19.03 -0.08 7.86
C LEU A 170 -19.69 -0.03 6.47
N ALA A 171 -19.65 -1.13 5.71
CA ALA A 171 -20.32 -1.23 4.42
C ALA A 171 -21.83 -1.00 4.57
N SER A 172 -22.46 -1.60 5.58
CA SER A 172 -23.88 -1.39 5.90
C SER A 172 -24.19 0.08 6.17
N LEU A 173 -23.34 0.76 6.94
CA LEU A 173 -23.46 2.20 7.21
C LEU A 173 -23.35 3.02 5.91
N ILE A 174 -22.34 2.76 5.08
CA ILE A 174 -22.12 3.51 3.83
C ILE A 174 -23.27 3.27 2.84
N LEU A 175 -23.71 2.03 2.67
CA LEU A 175 -24.86 1.69 1.81
C LEU A 175 -26.15 2.34 2.33
N TRP A 176 -26.36 2.34 3.64
CA TRP A 176 -27.51 3.02 4.24
C TRP A 176 -27.46 4.53 4.00
N LEU A 177 -26.29 5.17 4.15
CA LEU A 177 -26.11 6.59 3.85
C LEU A 177 -26.42 6.88 2.38
N MET A 178 -25.90 6.06 1.45
CA MET A 178 -26.16 6.16 0.01
C MET A 178 -27.66 6.17 -0.31
N GLY A 179 -28.41 5.22 0.25
CA GLY A 179 -29.84 5.09 -0.01
C GLY A 179 -30.73 6.09 0.75
N SER A 180 -30.29 6.61 1.91
CA SER A 180 -31.20 7.28 2.85
C SER A 180 -30.95 8.78 3.07
N THR A 181 -29.78 9.32 2.69
CA THR A 181 -29.40 10.71 3.05
C THR A 181 -29.46 11.71 1.88
N GLY A 182 -30.15 11.33 0.80
CA GLY A 182 -30.45 12.19 -0.33
C GLY A 182 -29.22 12.64 -1.13
N ARG A 183 -29.31 13.81 -1.78
CA ARG A 183 -28.27 14.31 -2.72
C ARG A 183 -26.87 14.46 -2.09
N PHE A 184 -26.79 14.70 -0.78
CA PHE A 184 -25.52 14.93 -0.08
C PHE A 184 -24.99 13.67 0.61
N TRP A 185 -25.49 12.48 0.27
CA TRP A 185 -25.03 11.23 0.87
C TRP A 185 -23.52 11.04 0.80
N TRP A 186 -22.90 11.46 -0.30
CA TRP A 186 -21.47 11.28 -0.53
C TRP A 186 -20.62 12.06 0.47
N LEU A 187 -21.12 13.20 0.97
CA LEU A 187 -20.43 13.99 1.98
C LEU A 187 -20.53 13.33 3.36
N TRP A 188 -21.71 12.78 3.70
CA TRP A 188 -21.89 12.01 4.93
C TRP A 188 -21.06 10.73 4.90
N ALA A 189 -21.08 9.99 3.79
CA ALA A 189 -20.28 8.79 3.60
C ALA A 189 -18.78 9.08 3.68
N TRP A 190 -18.32 10.18 3.06
CA TRP A 190 -16.95 10.65 3.19
C TRP A 190 -16.60 10.97 4.65
N GLY A 191 -17.45 11.73 5.35
CA GLY A 191 -17.25 12.09 6.76
C GLY A 191 -17.17 10.85 7.67
N SER A 192 -18.08 9.89 7.47
CA SER A 192 -18.06 8.60 8.16
C SER A 192 -16.81 7.79 7.85
N TRP A 193 -16.39 7.71 6.58
CA TRP A 193 -15.18 7.01 6.15
C TRP A 193 -13.91 7.65 6.71
N MET A 194 -13.83 8.99 6.75
CA MET A 194 -12.71 9.72 7.35
C MET A 194 -12.67 9.55 8.86
N GLY A 195 -13.82 9.69 9.54
CA GLY A 195 -13.93 9.44 10.98
C GLY A 195 -13.52 8.01 11.34
N PHE A 196 -14.00 7.03 10.58
CA PHE A 196 -13.60 5.62 10.71
C PHE A 196 -12.10 5.43 10.45
N SER A 197 -11.53 6.04 9.42
CA SER A 197 -10.10 5.93 9.09
C SER A 197 -9.22 6.49 10.21
N LEU A 198 -9.57 7.65 10.77
CA LEU A 198 -8.89 8.23 11.92
C LEU A 198 -9.02 7.35 13.16
N LEU A 199 -10.19 6.78 13.39
CA LEU A 199 -10.41 5.82 14.48
C LEU A 199 -9.52 4.58 14.31
N MET A 200 -9.42 4.03 13.09
CA MET A 200 -8.55 2.91 12.76
C MET A 200 -7.07 3.22 12.96
N MET A 201 -6.61 4.44 12.72
CA MET A 201 -5.22 4.82 13.05
C MET A 201 -4.90 4.67 14.54
N VAL A 202 -5.90 4.75 15.42
CA VAL A 202 -5.73 4.56 16.87
C VAL A 202 -5.99 3.11 17.28
N ILE A 203 -7.05 2.49 16.75
CA ILE A 203 -7.45 1.13 17.10
C ILE A 203 -6.47 0.09 16.56
N PHE A 204 -6.00 0.26 15.32
CA PHE A 204 -5.16 -0.73 14.65
C PHE A 204 -3.90 -1.11 15.44
N PRO A 205 -3.00 -0.18 15.80
CA PRO A 205 -1.78 -0.53 16.52
C PRO A 205 -2.05 -1.04 17.95
N THR A 206 -3.17 -0.64 18.55
CA THR A 206 -3.47 -0.93 19.96
C THR A 206 -4.18 -2.26 20.15
N PHE A 207 -5.08 -2.62 19.25
CA PHE A 207 -5.98 -3.77 19.41
C PHE A 207 -5.87 -4.79 18.28
N ILE A 208 -5.58 -4.36 17.05
CA ILE A 208 -5.55 -5.24 15.89
C ILE A 208 -4.16 -5.85 15.71
N ALA A 209 -3.11 -5.03 15.65
CA ALA A 209 -1.74 -5.49 15.45
C ALA A 209 -1.30 -6.54 16.50
N PRO A 210 -1.66 -6.41 17.80
CA PRO A 210 -1.33 -7.42 18.82
C PRO A 210 -1.99 -8.79 18.63
N LEU A 211 -3.02 -8.91 17.79
CA LEU A 211 -3.63 -10.21 17.43
C LEU A 211 -2.72 -11.03 16.50
N PHE A 212 -1.81 -10.35 15.79
CA PHE A 212 -0.90 -10.94 14.82
C PHE A 212 0.54 -11.04 15.37
N ASN A 213 1.02 -10.00 16.04
CA ASN A 213 2.39 -9.92 16.53
C ASN A 213 2.42 -9.74 18.06
N LYS A 214 3.47 -10.25 18.71
CA LYS A 214 3.74 -9.97 20.12
C LYS A 214 4.52 -8.67 20.21
N PHE A 215 4.07 -7.82 21.11
CA PHE A 215 4.74 -6.56 21.46
C PHE A 215 5.24 -6.69 22.89
N GLN A 216 6.55 -6.59 23.08
CA GLN A 216 7.19 -6.63 24.39
C GLN A 216 7.82 -5.27 24.68
N PRO A 217 7.85 -4.80 25.94
CA PRO A 217 8.63 -3.62 26.30
C PRO A 217 10.10 -3.80 25.92
N LEU A 218 10.77 -2.73 25.52
CA LEU A 218 12.22 -2.77 25.29
C LEU A 218 12.95 -3.02 26.62
N GLU A 219 13.59 -4.19 26.75
CA GLU A 219 14.28 -4.63 27.96
C GLU A 219 15.69 -4.02 28.13
N ASP A 220 16.36 -3.69 27.02
CA ASP A 220 17.68 -3.05 27.06
C ASP A 220 17.58 -1.63 27.63
N GLU A 221 17.94 -1.48 28.91
CA GLU A 221 17.90 -0.20 29.62
C GLU A 221 18.92 0.82 29.07
N ALA A 222 20.04 0.38 28.50
CA ALA A 222 21.01 1.28 27.89
C ALA A 222 20.44 1.87 26.60
N LEU A 223 19.90 1.04 25.72
CA LEU A 223 19.24 1.48 24.50
C LEU A 223 18.01 2.36 24.82
N LYS A 224 17.18 1.96 25.78
CA LYS A 224 16.03 2.74 26.23
C LYS A 224 16.43 4.12 26.74
N THR A 225 17.52 4.23 27.51
CA THR A 225 18.05 5.52 27.98
C THR A 225 18.51 6.39 26.81
N ARG A 226 19.26 5.82 25.87
CA ARG A 226 19.75 6.52 24.66
C ARG A 226 18.60 7.06 23.81
N VAL A 227 17.66 6.19 23.47
CA VAL A 227 16.48 6.53 22.66
C VAL A 227 15.64 7.60 23.34
N THR A 228 15.45 7.50 24.66
CA THR A 228 14.72 8.51 25.43
C THR A 228 15.42 9.87 25.38
N ALA A 229 16.75 9.90 25.52
CA ALA A 229 17.52 11.14 25.43
C ALA A 229 17.44 11.76 24.03
N LEU A 230 17.53 10.97 22.96
CA LEU A 230 17.36 11.43 21.59
C LEU A 230 15.96 12.03 21.37
N MET A 231 14.92 11.33 21.81
CA MET A 231 13.54 11.80 21.70
C MET A 231 13.32 13.12 22.44
N GLN A 232 13.85 13.25 23.66
CA GLN A 232 13.77 14.49 24.44
C GLN A 232 14.46 15.66 23.72
N ARG A 233 15.66 15.44 23.18
CA ARG A 233 16.37 16.45 22.36
C ARG A 233 15.59 16.87 21.13
N CYS A 234 14.89 15.92 20.49
CA CYS A 234 14.06 16.18 19.32
C CYS A 234 12.67 16.77 19.66
N GLY A 235 12.36 16.98 20.95
CA GLY A 235 11.07 17.50 21.40
C GLY A 235 9.91 16.51 21.21
N PHE A 236 10.20 15.21 21.26
CA PHE A 236 9.23 14.15 21.08
C PHE A 236 9.03 13.35 22.37
N SER A 237 7.78 13.05 22.71
CA SER A 237 7.44 12.15 23.81
C SER A 237 6.67 10.94 23.29
N ALA A 238 7.05 9.76 23.79
CA ALA A 238 6.29 8.52 23.60
C ALA A 238 5.93 7.93 24.96
N LYS A 239 4.81 7.23 24.99
CA LYS A 239 4.31 6.50 26.15
C LYS A 239 5.09 5.21 26.42
N GLY A 240 5.80 4.68 25.41
CA GLY A 240 6.63 3.48 25.58
C GLY A 240 7.41 3.09 24.33
N LEU A 241 8.48 2.32 24.57
CA LEU A 241 9.33 1.68 23.57
C LEU A 241 9.03 0.18 23.58
N PHE A 242 8.75 -0.38 22.41
CA PHE A 242 8.36 -1.78 22.26
C PHE A 242 9.18 -2.47 21.18
N VAL A 243 9.41 -3.77 21.36
CA VAL A 243 9.96 -4.67 20.36
C VAL A 243 8.85 -5.58 19.85
N MET A 244 8.73 -5.67 18.53
CA MET A 244 7.80 -6.55 17.83
C MET A 244 8.54 -7.76 17.26
N ASP A 245 7.95 -8.94 17.40
CA ASP A 245 8.47 -10.24 16.91
C ASP A 245 8.34 -10.42 15.38
N GLY A 246 8.87 -9.46 14.60
CA GLY A 246 8.84 -9.45 13.14
C GLY A 246 9.51 -10.68 12.51
N SER A 247 10.55 -11.20 13.16
CA SER A 247 11.28 -12.40 12.76
C SER A 247 10.41 -13.64 12.56
N ARG A 248 9.22 -13.73 13.18
CA ARG A 248 8.29 -14.85 12.99
C ARG A 248 7.68 -14.92 11.59
N ARG A 249 7.71 -13.82 10.85
CA ARG A 249 7.11 -13.73 9.52
C ARG A 249 8.15 -13.51 8.44
N SER A 250 9.14 -12.69 8.73
CA SER A 250 10.11 -12.26 7.74
C SER A 250 11.45 -11.91 8.39
N ALA A 251 12.54 -12.13 7.65
CA ALA A 251 13.86 -11.68 8.07
C ALA A 251 14.12 -10.17 7.85
N HIS A 252 13.17 -9.44 7.25
CA HIS A 252 13.29 -8.01 6.95
C HIS A 252 13.29 -7.17 8.25
N GLY A 253 14.14 -6.14 8.29
CA GLY A 253 14.28 -5.19 9.40
C GLY A 253 13.48 -3.91 9.19
N ASN A 254 12.84 -3.39 10.25
CA ASN A 254 12.14 -2.11 10.22
C ASN A 254 11.97 -1.49 11.63
N ALA A 255 11.64 -0.20 11.70
CA ALA A 255 11.20 0.50 12.89
C ALA A 255 10.15 1.54 12.51
N TYR A 256 9.19 1.82 13.40
CA TYR A 256 8.16 2.82 13.11
C TYR A 256 7.58 3.46 14.37
N PHE A 257 7.05 4.67 14.21
CA PHE A 257 6.22 5.34 15.21
C PHE A 257 4.74 5.05 14.98
N THR A 258 3.99 4.87 16.06
CA THR A 258 2.54 4.70 16.00
C THR A 258 1.82 5.39 17.15
N GLY A 259 0.50 5.56 17.03
CA GLY A 259 -0.35 6.25 18.01
C GLY A 259 -0.47 7.76 17.78
N PHE A 260 -1.44 8.39 18.45
CA PHE A 260 -1.80 9.79 18.29
C PHE A 260 -1.61 10.59 19.58
N GLY A 261 -1.25 11.88 19.47
CA GLY A 261 -1.12 12.79 20.61
C GLY A 261 -0.12 12.31 21.66
N ALA A 262 -0.57 12.17 22.91
CA ALA A 262 0.23 11.68 24.04
C ALA A 262 0.35 10.14 24.09
N ALA A 263 -0.40 9.41 23.26
CA ALA A 263 -0.40 7.94 23.24
C ALA A 263 0.60 7.33 22.26
N LYS A 264 1.53 8.13 21.72
CA LYS A 264 2.54 7.66 20.75
C LYS A 264 3.43 6.58 21.33
N ARG A 265 3.85 5.64 20.49
CA ARG A 265 4.74 4.52 20.83
C ARG A 265 5.80 4.38 19.75
N VAL A 266 6.97 3.90 20.14
CA VAL A 266 8.05 3.52 19.23
C VAL A 266 8.09 2.00 19.17
N VAL A 267 8.08 1.44 17.97
CA VAL A 267 8.13 0.00 17.75
C VAL A 267 9.35 -0.34 16.92
N PHE A 268 10.20 -1.20 17.46
CA PHE A 268 11.36 -1.77 16.77
C PHE A 268 11.05 -3.21 16.35
N PHE A 269 11.52 -3.62 15.18
CA PHE A 269 11.56 -5.03 14.84
C PHE A 269 12.78 -5.65 15.54
N ASP A 270 12.62 -6.84 16.08
CA ASP A 270 13.72 -7.64 16.62
C ASP A 270 14.84 -7.85 15.59
N THR A 271 14.49 -8.07 14.32
CA THR A 271 15.43 -8.19 13.20
C THR A 271 16.30 -6.95 13.00
N LEU A 272 15.78 -5.74 13.26
CA LEU A 272 16.54 -4.49 13.14
C LEU A 272 17.53 -4.33 14.29
N LEU A 273 17.08 -4.56 15.53
CA LEU A 273 17.93 -4.42 16.72
C LEU A 273 19.08 -5.43 16.74
N ASN A 274 18.89 -6.61 16.15
CA ASN A 274 19.94 -7.63 16.05
C ASN A 274 21.02 -7.30 14.99
N LYS A 275 20.77 -6.34 14.10
CA LYS A 275 21.63 -6.02 12.95
C LYS A 275 22.38 -4.69 13.12
N LEU A 276 21.70 -3.70 13.69
CA LEU A 276 22.20 -2.34 13.80
C LEU A 276 22.92 -2.11 15.12
N SER A 277 24.00 -1.32 15.08
CA SER A 277 24.65 -0.82 16.28
C SER A 277 23.77 0.22 16.99
N PRO A 278 24.03 0.54 18.27
CA PRO A 278 23.27 1.58 18.97
C PRO A 278 23.27 2.96 18.27
N ASP A 279 24.39 3.36 17.66
CA ASP A 279 24.49 4.62 16.94
C ASP A 279 23.67 4.60 15.63
N GLU A 280 23.64 3.47 14.94
CA GLU A 280 22.82 3.26 13.75
C GLU A 280 21.32 3.26 14.08
N VAL A 281 20.92 2.66 15.20
CA VAL A 281 19.53 2.71 15.69
C VAL A 281 19.13 4.15 16.00
N ASP A 282 19.98 4.92 16.67
CA ASP A 282 19.72 6.33 16.96
C ASP A 282 19.58 7.15 15.66
N ALA A 283 20.40 6.90 14.65
CA ALA A 283 20.32 7.57 13.35
C ALA A 283 19.01 7.26 12.60
N VAL A 284 18.59 5.99 12.58
CA VAL A 284 17.30 5.59 11.99
C VAL A 284 16.13 6.22 12.73
N LEU A 285 16.18 6.26 14.07
CA LEU A 285 15.14 6.94 14.85
C LEU A 285 15.12 8.45 14.62
N ALA A 286 16.28 9.08 14.48
CA ALA A 286 16.37 10.49 14.17
C ALA A 286 15.73 10.80 12.80
N HIS A 287 15.90 9.93 11.80
CA HIS A 287 15.22 10.02 10.51
C HIS A 287 13.69 9.97 10.69
N GLU A 288 13.19 8.97 11.40
CA GLU A 288 11.77 8.82 11.67
C GLU A 288 11.18 10.01 12.49
N LEU A 289 11.97 10.59 13.41
CA LEU A 289 11.62 11.83 14.12
C LEU A 289 11.61 13.05 13.20
N GLY A 290 12.44 13.06 12.15
CA GLY A 290 12.43 14.05 11.08
C GLY A 290 11.09 14.13 10.37
N HIS A 291 10.44 12.99 10.13
CA HIS A 291 9.08 12.97 9.60
C HIS A 291 8.05 13.61 10.50
N PHE A 292 8.19 13.42 11.83
CA PHE A 292 7.34 14.07 12.80
C PHE A 292 7.59 15.59 12.85
N LYS A 293 8.86 16.00 12.88
CA LYS A 293 9.27 17.41 12.92
C LYS A 293 8.68 18.21 11.76
N HIS A 294 8.73 17.67 10.55
CA HIS A 294 8.24 18.31 9.33
C HIS A 294 6.75 18.06 9.06
N ARG A 295 6.04 17.39 9.98
CA ARG A 295 4.60 17.08 9.91
C ARG A 295 4.21 16.34 8.63
N HIS A 296 5.06 15.45 8.13
CA HIS A 296 4.80 14.71 6.89
C HIS A 296 3.52 13.89 6.94
N ILE A 297 3.21 13.27 8.08
CA ILE A 297 1.97 12.51 8.28
C ILE A 297 0.75 13.42 8.10
N LEU A 298 0.76 14.63 8.67
CA LEU A 298 -0.33 15.58 8.54
C LEU A 298 -0.49 16.08 7.09
N LYS A 299 0.62 16.41 6.41
CA LYS A 299 0.60 16.80 4.99
C LYS A 299 -0.02 15.69 4.12
N ARG A 300 0.39 14.43 4.34
CA ARG A 300 -0.17 13.25 3.66
C ARG A 300 -1.66 13.06 3.98
N LEU A 301 -2.05 13.21 5.25
CA LEU A 301 -3.43 13.07 5.69
C LEU A 301 -4.34 14.10 5.00
N VAL A 302 -3.95 15.36 4.97
CA VAL A 302 -4.69 16.43 4.27
C VAL A 302 -4.81 16.13 2.78
N GLY A 303 -3.73 15.67 2.14
CA GLY A 303 -3.76 15.26 0.73
C GLY A 303 -4.72 14.10 0.45
N VAL A 304 -4.67 13.05 1.28
CA VAL A 304 -5.59 11.90 1.18
C VAL A 304 -7.04 12.33 1.43
N PHE A 305 -7.29 13.22 2.39
CA PHE A 305 -8.63 13.72 2.71
C PHE A 305 -9.19 14.54 1.54
N GLY A 306 -8.40 15.43 0.96
CA GLY A 306 -8.80 16.20 -0.23
C GLY A 306 -9.06 15.32 -1.45
N PHE A 307 -8.16 14.37 -1.74
CA PHE A 307 -8.32 13.46 -2.87
C PHE A 307 -9.53 12.53 -2.71
N SER A 308 -9.72 11.96 -1.51
CA SER A 308 -10.88 11.13 -1.21
C SER A 308 -12.19 11.91 -1.24
N LEU A 309 -12.22 13.17 -0.79
CA LEU A 309 -13.40 14.03 -0.91
C LEU A 309 -13.81 14.20 -2.38
N ALA A 310 -12.85 14.48 -3.25
CA ALA A 310 -13.08 14.55 -4.70
C ALA A 310 -13.57 13.20 -5.26
N GLY A 311 -13.00 12.09 -4.80
CA GLY A 311 -13.45 10.73 -5.16
C GLY A 311 -14.88 10.43 -4.74
N PHE A 312 -15.26 10.73 -3.49
CA PHE A 312 -16.64 10.55 -3.01
C PHE A 312 -17.62 11.47 -3.74
N ALA A 313 -17.25 12.73 -4.00
CA ALA A 313 -18.08 13.63 -4.80
C ALA A 313 -18.29 13.11 -6.23
N LEU A 314 -17.23 12.58 -6.86
CA LEU A 314 -17.31 11.96 -8.17
C LEU A 314 -18.22 10.72 -8.14
N LEU A 315 -18.04 9.84 -7.16
CA LEU A 315 -18.90 8.67 -6.94
C LEU A 315 -20.36 9.07 -6.76
N GLY A 316 -20.63 10.08 -5.94
CA GLY A 316 -21.96 10.64 -5.71
C GLY A 316 -22.64 11.14 -6.99
N TRP A 317 -21.86 11.62 -7.94
CA TRP A 317 -22.37 12.03 -9.25
C TRP A 317 -22.56 10.83 -10.20
N VAL A 318 -21.56 9.97 -10.37
CA VAL A 318 -21.62 8.86 -11.34
C VAL A 318 -22.56 7.74 -10.91
N SER A 319 -22.81 7.54 -9.61
CA SER A 319 -23.69 6.48 -9.10
C SER A 319 -25.15 6.66 -9.54
N GLY A 320 -25.55 7.89 -9.90
CA GLY A 320 -26.88 8.18 -10.46
C GLY A 320 -26.97 8.06 -11.97
N GLN A 321 -25.88 7.69 -12.65
CA GLN A 321 -25.79 7.70 -14.11
C GLN A 321 -25.88 6.29 -14.68
N VAL A 322 -26.90 5.99 -15.48
CA VAL A 322 -27.06 4.66 -16.13
C VAL A 322 -25.85 4.33 -17.01
N TRP A 323 -25.28 5.32 -17.68
CA TRP A 323 -24.11 5.12 -18.55
C TRP A 323 -22.86 4.67 -17.79
N PHE A 324 -22.75 4.97 -16.49
CA PHE A 324 -21.63 4.53 -15.66
C PHE A 324 -21.63 3.01 -15.50
N PHE A 325 -22.78 2.43 -15.18
CA PHE A 325 -22.94 0.97 -15.04
C PHE A 325 -22.86 0.28 -16.40
N ALA A 326 -23.64 0.75 -17.37
CA ALA A 326 -23.72 0.14 -18.70
C ALA A 326 -22.38 0.18 -19.43
N GLY A 327 -21.64 1.29 -19.32
CA GLY A 327 -20.30 1.43 -19.91
C GLY A 327 -19.24 0.53 -19.28
N LEU A 328 -19.54 -0.07 -18.12
CA LEU A 328 -18.67 -1.00 -17.40
C LEU A 328 -19.22 -2.44 -17.40
N GLY A 329 -20.18 -2.74 -18.28
CA GLY A 329 -20.70 -4.10 -18.47
C GLY A 329 -21.75 -4.55 -17.45
N VAL A 330 -22.36 -3.62 -16.71
CA VAL A 330 -23.39 -3.91 -15.71
C VAL A 330 -24.73 -3.29 -16.08
N GLN A 331 -25.82 -4.03 -15.88
CA GLN A 331 -27.18 -3.53 -16.07
C GLN A 331 -27.75 -3.07 -14.73
N PRO A 332 -27.85 -1.75 -14.49
CA PRO A 332 -28.38 -1.25 -13.22
C PRO A 332 -29.89 -1.48 -13.15
N SER A 333 -30.40 -1.68 -11.94
CA SER A 333 -31.84 -1.68 -11.69
C SER A 333 -32.39 -0.26 -11.81
N LEU A 334 -33.47 -0.07 -12.57
CA LEU A 334 -34.13 1.24 -12.70
C LEU A 334 -35.06 1.58 -11.52
N THR A 335 -35.47 0.56 -10.78
CA THR A 335 -36.44 0.67 -9.67
C THR A 335 -35.86 0.23 -8.32
N GLY A 336 -34.75 -0.49 -8.33
CA GLY A 336 -34.05 -0.98 -7.14
C GLY A 336 -32.77 -0.20 -6.83
N ALA A 337 -32.17 -0.52 -5.69
CA ALA A 337 -30.91 0.07 -5.25
C ALA A 337 -29.70 -0.48 -6.03
N ASN A 338 -28.74 0.39 -6.36
CA ASN A 338 -27.50 0.04 -7.08
C ASN A 338 -26.24 0.44 -6.29
N ASP A 339 -26.36 0.70 -4.99
CA ASP A 339 -25.30 1.37 -4.21
C ASP A 339 -24.03 0.52 -4.12
N ALA A 340 -24.17 -0.78 -3.80
CA ALA A 340 -23.05 -1.73 -3.78
C ALA A 340 -22.40 -1.92 -5.15
N LEU A 341 -23.21 -1.98 -6.22
CA LEU A 341 -22.69 -2.03 -7.60
C LEU A 341 -21.87 -0.78 -7.93
N ALA A 342 -22.39 0.40 -7.59
CA ALA A 342 -21.71 1.67 -7.84
C ALA A 342 -20.36 1.72 -7.10
N LEU A 343 -20.35 1.31 -5.82
CA LEU A 343 -19.13 1.22 -5.02
C LEU A 343 -18.11 0.27 -5.63
N LEU A 344 -18.52 -0.95 -6.00
CA LEU A 344 -17.61 -1.96 -6.58
C LEU A 344 -17.04 -1.49 -7.92
N LEU A 345 -17.88 -1.00 -8.84
CA LEU A 345 -17.43 -0.47 -10.12
C LEU A 345 -16.47 0.70 -9.93
N PHE A 346 -16.77 1.61 -9.01
CA PHE A 346 -15.89 2.74 -8.74
C PHE A 346 -14.53 2.29 -8.18
N MET A 347 -14.53 1.34 -7.24
CA MET A 347 -13.30 0.75 -6.69
C MET A 347 -12.47 -0.01 -7.74
N LEU A 348 -13.12 -0.65 -8.71
CA LEU A 348 -12.44 -1.34 -9.82
C LEU A 348 -11.85 -0.37 -10.84
N VAL A 349 -12.54 0.73 -11.13
CA VAL A 349 -12.20 1.65 -12.23
C VAL A 349 -11.20 2.73 -11.82
N VAL A 350 -11.36 3.34 -10.64
CA VAL A 350 -10.51 4.46 -10.20
C VAL A 350 -9.01 4.13 -10.19
N PRO A 351 -8.54 2.93 -9.75
CA PRO A 351 -7.12 2.57 -9.78
C PRO A 351 -6.47 2.65 -11.16
N VAL A 352 -7.22 2.41 -12.24
CA VAL A 352 -6.72 2.50 -13.61
C VAL A 352 -6.32 3.94 -13.96
N PHE A 353 -7.12 4.91 -13.51
CA PHE A 353 -6.86 6.33 -13.75
C PHE A 353 -5.88 6.93 -12.74
N SER A 354 -5.97 6.55 -11.46
CA SER A 354 -5.10 7.09 -10.41
C SER A 354 -3.63 6.66 -10.57
N PHE A 355 -3.38 5.55 -11.27
CA PHE A 355 -2.04 5.11 -11.65
C PHE A 355 -1.21 6.22 -12.30
N PHE A 356 -1.80 7.03 -13.20
CA PHE A 356 -1.06 8.09 -13.89
C PHE A 356 -0.67 9.26 -12.97
N VAL A 357 -1.31 9.37 -11.80
CA VAL A 357 -1.01 10.38 -10.78
C VAL A 357 0.05 9.88 -9.79
N SER A 358 0.34 8.58 -9.75
CA SER A 358 1.27 7.99 -8.77
C SER A 358 2.67 8.62 -8.76
N PRO A 359 3.29 9.03 -9.89
CA PRO A 359 4.62 9.62 -9.87
C PRO A 359 4.68 10.96 -9.11
N LEU A 360 3.59 11.72 -9.11
CA LEU A 360 3.50 12.98 -8.36
C LEU A 360 3.54 12.71 -6.86
N MET A 361 2.77 11.71 -6.41
CA MET A 361 2.75 11.28 -5.01
C MET A 361 4.10 10.69 -4.58
N ALA A 362 4.72 9.88 -5.44
CA ALA A 362 6.05 9.32 -5.22
C ALA A 362 7.11 10.42 -5.10
N SER A 363 7.08 11.44 -5.97
CA SER A 363 8.00 12.58 -5.90
C SER A 363 7.84 13.39 -4.61
N MET A 364 6.62 13.61 -4.13
CA MET A 364 6.39 14.28 -2.86
C MET A 364 6.94 13.45 -1.69
N SER A 365 6.75 12.13 -1.72
CA SER A 365 7.32 11.23 -0.71
C SER A 365 8.85 11.29 -0.70
N ARG A 366 9.50 11.22 -1.87
CA ARG A 366 10.97 11.31 -1.96
C ARG A 366 11.53 12.61 -1.36
N ARG A 367 10.83 13.74 -1.52
CA ARG A 367 11.21 15.01 -0.86
C ARG A 367 11.17 14.91 0.66
N HIS A 368 10.12 14.30 1.21
CA HIS A 368 9.99 14.08 2.65
C HIS A 368 11.09 13.17 3.22
N GLU A 369 11.58 12.21 2.44
CA GLU A 369 12.73 11.37 2.84
C GLU A 369 14.00 12.20 2.97
N PHE A 370 14.27 13.08 2.00
CA PHE A 370 15.44 13.95 2.06
C PHE A 370 15.37 14.97 3.21
N GLU A 371 14.18 15.50 3.51
CA GLU A 371 13.96 16.35 4.69
C GLU A 371 14.23 15.59 6.01
N ALA A 372 13.87 14.30 6.05
CA ALA A 372 14.11 13.44 7.21
C ALA A 372 15.59 13.04 7.35
N ASP A 373 16.26 12.72 6.26
CA ASP A 373 17.71 12.45 6.23
C ASP A 373 18.52 13.65 6.73
N ALA A 374 18.23 14.85 6.21
CA ALA A 374 18.89 16.07 6.66
C ALA A 374 18.65 16.34 8.15
N TYR A 375 17.44 16.05 8.64
CA TYR A 375 17.15 16.17 10.07
C TYR A 375 17.92 15.15 10.91
N ALA A 376 18.03 13.91 10.46
CA ALA A 376 18.77 12.86 11.14
C ALA A 376 20.25 13.22 11.29
N VAL A 377 20.89 13.69 10.21
CA VAL A 377 22.29 14.18 10.22
C VAL A 377 22.47 15.37 11.17
N ALA A 378 21.46 16.21 11.32
CA ALA A 378 21.51 17.32 12.27
C ALA A 378 21.38 16.87 13.75
N GLN A 379 20.89 15.66 14.01
CA GLN A 379 20.68 15.12 15.36
C GLN A 379 21.64 13.99 15.73
N THR A 380 22.28 13.35 14.75
CA THR A 380 23.09 12.15 14.93
C THR A 380 24.23 12.14 13.92
N ASP A 381 25.12 11.17 14.02
CA ASP A 381 26.20 11.02 13.04
C ASP A 381 25.65 10.58 11.67
N GLY A 382 25.97 11.34 10.63
CA GLY A 382 25.60 11.01 9.25
C GLY A 382 26.21 9.70 8.77
N HIS A 383 27.42 9.34 9.22
CA HIS A 383 28.04 8.06 8.88
C HIS A 383 27.26 6.88 9.48
N ALA A 384 26.71 7.04 10.69
CA ALA A 384 25.84 6.02 11.29
C ALA A 384 24.56 5.83 10.47
N LEU A 385 23.96 6.90 9.94
CA LEU A 385 22.80 6.78 9.06
C LEU A 385 23.16 6.07 7.75
N SER A 386 24.25 6.47 7.09
CA SER A 386 24.73 5.84 5.86
C SER A 386 25.03 4.34 6.06
N SER A 387 25.73 3.99 7.15
CA SER A 387 25.99 2.60 7.52
C SER A 387 24.71 1.81 7.77
N ALA A 388 23.74 2.39 8.50
CA ALA A 388 22.43 1.77 8.72
C ALA A 388 21.68 1.54 7.41
N LEU A 389 21.69 2.51 6.49
CA LEU A 389 21.07 2.37 5.17
C LEU A 389 21.70 1.25 4.36
N LEU A 390 23.03 1.16 4.33
CA LEU A 390 23.75 0.10 3.61
C LEU A 390 23.36 -1.29 4.15
N LYS A 391 23.37 -1.47 5.48
CA LYS A 391 22.96 -2.72 6.13
C LYS A 391 21.50 -3.06 5.83
N LEU A 392 20.59 -2.09 5.90
CA LEU A 392 19.16 -2.33 5.60
C LEU A 392 18.93 -2.67 4.12
N TYR A 393 19.71 -2.11 3.20
CA TYR A 393 19.62 -2.44 1.78
C TYR A 393 20.14 -3.86 1.49
N GLU A 394 21.27 -4.24 2.09
CA GLU A 394 21.81 -5.59 2.02
C GLU A 394 20.82 -6.61 2.63
N ASP A 395 20.33 -6.32 3.82
CA ASP A 395 19.45 -7.19 4.59
C ASP A 395 18.13 -7.49 3.90
N ASN A 396 17.55 -6.48 3.25
CA ASN A 396 16.28 -6.62 2.54
C ASN A 396 16.50 -7.05 1.07
N ALA A 397 17.75 -7.32 0.66
CA ALA A 397 18.15 -7.56 -0.73
C ALA A 397 17.54 -6.52 -1.70
N SER A 398 17.53 -5.26 -1.27
CA SER A 398 17.05 -4.13 -2.07
C SER A 398 18.02 -3.85 -3.21
N THR A 399 17.50 -3.62 -4.42
CA THR A 399 18.36 -3.33 -5.57
C THR A 399 19.16 -2.05 -5.37
N LEU A 400 20.46 -2.13 -5.66
CA LEU A 400 21.40 -0.99 -5.63
C LEU A 400 21.45 -0.24 -6.97
N THR A 401 20.86 -0.83 -8.02
CA THR A 401 20.89 -0.31 -9.39
C THR A 401 19.49 -0.26 -10.02
N PRO A 402 18.51 0.40 -9.38
CA PRO A 402 17.19 0.54 -9.98
C PRO A 402 17.27 1.34 -11.29
N ASP A 403 16.41 1.00 -12.27
CA ASP A 403 16.25 1.82 -13.47
C ASP A 403 15.76 3.22 -13.06
N PRO A 404 16.40 4.31 -13.51
CA PRO A 404 16.03 5.66 -13.09
C PRO A 404 14.60 6.06 -13.43
N VAL A 405 14.06 5.58 -14.56
CA VAL A 405 12.67 5.90 -14.96
C VAL A 405 11.69 5.13 -14.07
N PHE A 406 11.94 3.84 -13.84
CA PHE A 406 11.17 3.01 -12.91
C PHE A 406 11.16 3.59 -11.50
N ALA A 407 12.34 3.94 -10.97
CA ALA A 407 12.48 4.53 -9.63
C ALA A 407 11.72 5.86 -9.52
N ASN A 408 11.86 6.74 -10.51
CA ASN A 408 11.16 8.02 -10.50
C ASN A 408 9.63 7.87 -10.51
N PHE A 409 9.12 6.84 -11.19
CA PHE A 409 7.69 6.55 -11.28
C PHE A 409 7.12 5.91 -10.01
N TYR A 410 7.80 4.88 -9.46
CA TYR A 410 7.24 4.04 -8.39
C TYR A 410 7.81 4.29 -7.00
N TYR A 411 9.08 4.68 -6.87
CA TYR A 411 9.72 4.66 -5.56
C TYR A 411 9.25 5.85 -4.71
N SER A 412 8.67 5.55 -3.55
CA SER A 412 8.35 6.51 -2.49
C SER A 412 9.59 6.94 -1.70
N HIS A 413 10.65 6.12 -1.69
CA HIS A 413 11.96 6.44 -1.14
C HIS A 413 12.99 6.66 -2.27
N PRO A 414 13.87 7.66 -2.18
CA PRO A 414 14.94 7.80 -3.15
C PRO A 414 15.85 6.55 -3.16
N PRO A 415 16.44 6.18 -4.31
CA PRO A 415 17.47 5.16 -4.37
C PRO A 415 18.58 5.40 -3.33
N ALA A 416 19.16 4.35 -2.76
CA ALA A 416 20.23 4.46 -1.77
C ALA A 416 21.38 5.36 -2.24
N SER A 417 21.78 5.26 -3.50
CA SER A 417 22.86 6.06 -4.08
C SER A 417 22.57 7.56 -3.99
N GLU A 418 21.33 7.98 -4.25
CA GLU A 418 20.93 9.39 -4.12
C GLU A 418 20.93 9.87 -2.66
N ARG A 419 20.56 8.99 -1.72
CA ARG A 419 20.57 9.31 -0.29
C ARG A 419 22.00 9.45 0.22
N LEU A 420 22.87 8.47 -0.03
CA LEU A 420 24.27 8.48 0.39
C LEU A 420 25.02 9.71 -0.11
N VAL A 421 24.85 10.07 -1.40
CA VAL A 421 25.46 11.29 -1.97
C VAL A 421 25.05 12.56 -1.21
N ARG A 422 23.79 12.64 -0.74
CA ARG A 422 23.32 13.81 0.02
C ARG A 422 23.69 13.80 1.50
N LEU A 423 23.94 12.62 2.06
CA LEU A 423 24.50 12.50 3.41
C LEU A 423 25.96 12.97 3.45
N GLY A 424 26.65 13.01 2.30
CA GLY A 424 28.01 13.55 2.17
C GLY A 424 29.08 12.65 2.80
N THR A 425 28.77 11.37 2.93
CA THR A 425 29.56 10.35 3.62
C THR A 425 30.14 9.33 2.67
#